data_AF-A0A225E5W9-F1
#
_entry.id   AF-A0A225E5W9-F1
#
_cell.length_a   1.000
_cell.length_b   1.000
_cell.length_c   1.000
_cell.angle_alpha   90.00
_cell.angle_beta   90.00
_cell.angle_gamma   90.00
#
_symmetry.space_group_name_H-M   'P 1'
#
loop_
_entity.id
_entity.type
_entity.pdbx_description
1 polymer ?
#
loop_
_entity_poly.entity_id
_entity_poly.type
_entity_poly.pdbx_seq_one_letter_code
_entity_poly.pdbx_strand_id
1 'polypeptide(L)'
;MTHDDLPIRDPDQIRRDCARKVRAVEVSDHFQAILGCLLGEDWTTPRLIEMVITPDGHLLGRCDGETAFKVFLGASEDLIKNIHGVAPVAELDGDEIGYLVGKVAEIKRRAR
;
A
#
# COMPACT_ATOMS: atom_id res chain seq x y z
N MET A 1 -29.96 -1.39 18.39
CA MET A 1 -29.76 -1.50 16.92
C MET A 1 -28.64 -2.49 16.71
N THR A 2 -28.93 -3.53 15.95
CA THR A 2 -28.12 -4.72 15.71
C THR A 2 -26.81 -4.34 15.01
N HIS A 3 -25.68 -4.44 15.73
CA HIS A 3 -24.38 -4.70 15.13
C HIS A 3 -24.40 -6.15 14.62
N ASP A 4 -23.69 -6.46 13.55
CA ASP A 4 -23.40 -7.81 13.04
C ASP A 4 -24.40 -8.45 12.07
N ASP A 5 -24.53 -7.86 10.88
CA ASP A 5 -24.89 -8.64 9.67
C ASP A 5 -24.38 -7.97 8.37
N LEU A 6 -23.25 -7.24 8.46
CA LEU A 6 -22.57 -6.84 7.24
C LEU A 6 -21.79 -8.06 6.72
N PRO A 7 -22.01 -8.49 5.46
CA PRO A 7 -21.27 -9.61 4.88
C PRO A 7 -19.78 -9.29 4.90
N ILE A 8 -18.95 -10.31 5.16
CA ILE A 8 -17.49 -10.22 5.04
C ILE A 8 -17.18 -9.67 3.64
N ARG A 9 -16.50 -8.52 3.57
CA ARG A 9 -16.16 -7.89 2.31
C ARG A 9 -15.12 -8.72 1.56
N ASP A 10 -15.33 -8.85 0.27
CA ASP A 10 -14.37 -9.49 -0.63
C ASP A 10 -13.06 -8.66 -0.70
N PRO A 11 -11.87 -9.29 -0.68
CA PRO A 11 -10.60 -8.57 -0.75
C PRO A 11 -10.46 -7.66 -1.96
N ASP A 12 -10.98 -8.02 -3.13
CA ASP A 12 -10.92 -7.15 -4.30
C ASP A 12 -11.87 -5.97 -4.19
N GLN A 13 -13.00 -6.13 -3.48
CA GLN A 13 -13.85 -4.99 -3.13
C GLN A 13 -13.11 -4.03 -2.21
N ILE A 14 -12.50 -4.53 -1.13
CA ILE A 14 -11.71 -3.71 -0.19
C ILE A 14 -10.59 -2.97 -0.93
N ARG A 15 -9.86 -3.67 -1.81
CA ARG A 15 -8.80 -3.08 -2.64
C ARG A 15 -9.32 -1.94 -3.51
N ARG A 16 -10.42 -2.13 -4.24
CA ARG A 16 -11.00 -1.11 -5.14
C ARG A 16 -11.52 0.11 -4.37
N ASP A 17 -12.20 -0.11 -3.25
CA ASP A 17 -12.71 0.97 -2.42
C ASP A 17 -11.57 1.79 -1.82
N CYS A 18 -10.54 1.12 -1.28
CA CYS A 18 -9.33 1.77 -0.78
C CYS A 18 -8.64 2.58 -1.88
N ALA A 19 -8.46 2.01 -3.08
CA ALA A 19 -7.83 2.68 -4.21
C ALA A 19 -8.58 3.96 -4.62
N ARG A 20 -9.91 3.89 -4.71
CA ARG A 20 -10.75 5.04 -5.03
C ARG A 20 -10.59 6.16 -3.99
N LYS A 21 -10.62 5.82 -2.70
CA LYS A 21 -10.52 6.79 -1.60
C LYS A 21 -9.14 7.45 -1.54
N VAL A 22 -8.08 6.65 -1.54
CA VAL A 22 -6.70 7.14 -1.46
C VAL A 22 -6.33 7.97 -2.68
N ARG A 23 -6.84 7.63 -3.87
CA ARG A 23 -6.56 8.40 -5.10
C ARG A 23 -7.08 9.84 -5.04
N ALA A 24 -8.07 10.13 -4.21
CA ALA A 24 -8.61 11.47 -4.01
C ALA A 24 -7.79 12.34 -3.04
N VAL A 25 -6.82 11.74 -2.33
CA VAL A 25 -5.97 12.46 -1.37
C VAL A 25 -4.70 12.95 -2.05
N GLU A 26 -4.37 14.22 -1.84
CA GLU A 26 -3.09 14.78 -2.26
C GLU A 26 -1.97 14.26 -1.35
N VAL A 27 -1.05 13.50 -1.93
CA VAL A 27 0.15 12.96 -1.29
C VAL A 27 1.35 13.19 -2.19
N SER A 28 2.57 12.97 -1.70
CA SER A 28 3.76 13.06 -2.55
C SER A 28 3.74 11.99 -3.65
N ASP A 29 4.30 12.30 -4.82
CA ASP A 29 4.44 11.35 -5.95
C ASP A 29 5.10 10.04 -5.52
N HIS A 30 6.08 10.14 -4.62
CA HIS A 30 6.79 8.99 -4.05
C HIS A 30 5.86 8.08 -3.24
N PHE A 31 5.02 8.66 -2.39
CA PHE A 31 4.06 7.88 -1.62
C PHE A 31 2.91 7.37 -2.49
N GLN A 32 2.51 8.13 -3.51
CA GLN A 32 1.54 7.73 -4.51
C GLN A 32 1.99 6.49 -5.28
N ALA A 33 3.27 6.41 -5.66
CA ALA A 33 3.85 5.23 -6.31
C ALA A 33 3.78 3.99 -5.41
N ILE A 34 4.10 4.14 -4.11
CA ILE A 34 4.02 3.06 -3.12
C ILE A 34 2.58 2.57 -2.98
N LEU A 35 1.62 3.48 -2.80
CA LEU A 35 0.20 3.14 -2.66
C LEU A 35 -0.34 2.47 -3.93
N GLY A 36 0.00 2.99 -5.11
CA GLY A 36 -0.33 2.37 -6.38
C GLY A 36 0.17 0.93 -6.47
N CYS A 37 1.44 0.70 -6.10
CA CYS A 37 2.01 -0.64 -6.07
C CYS A 37 1.30 -1.58 -5.07
N LEU A 38 0.98 -1.13 -3.85
CA LEU A 38 0.26 -1.93 -2.85
C LEU A 38 -1.15 -2.32 -3.32
N LEU A 39 -1.80 -1.43 -4.06
CA LEU A 39 -3.17 -1.59 -4.56
C LEU A 39 -3.24 -2.23 -5.95
N GLY A 40 -2.10 -2.47 -6.60
CA GLY A 40 -2.04 -3.03 -7.96
C GLY A 40 -2.45 -2.04 -9.06
N GLU A 41 -2.39 -0.75 -8.78
CA GLU A 41 -2.82 0.33 -9.66
C GLU A 41 -1.64 0.95 -10.42
N ASP A 42 -1.93 1.55 -11.58
CA ASP A 42 -0.95 2.21 -12.45
C ASP A 42 -1.08 3.73 -12.33
N TRP A 43 -0.49 4.28 -11.27
CA TRP A 43 -0.75 5.65 -10.84
C TRP A 43 0.33 6.66 -11.18
N THR A 44 1.54 6.20 -11.46
CA THR A 44 2.75 7.02 -11.63
C THR A 44 3.59 6.49 -12.79
N THR A 45 4.37 7.37 -13.41
CA THR A 45 5.35 7.02 -14.45
C THR A 45 6.73 7.50 -14.00
N PRO A 46 7.75 6.63 -13.84
CA PRO A 46 7.70 5.18 -14.06
C PRO A 46 6.79 4.45 -13.07
N ARG A 47 6.18 3.36 -13.54
CA ARG A 47 5.31 2.52 -12.71
C ARG A 47 6.13 1.66 -11.77
N LEU A 48 5.88 1.79 -10.47
CA LEU A 48 6.41 0.87 -9.46
C LEU A 48 5.60 -0.44 -9.50
N ILE A 49 6.25 -1.57 -9.79
CA ILE A 49 5.56 -2.87 -9.98
C ILE A 49 5.83 -3.86 -8.87
N GLU A 50 6.91 -3.69 -8.12
CA GLU A 50 7.25 -4.58 -7.03
C GLU A 50 8.06 -3.86 -5.95
N MET A 51 7.88 -4.31 -4.70
CA MET A 51 8.67 -3.85 -3.56
C MET A 51 9.20 -5.03 -2.75
N VAL A 52 10.34 -4.81 -2.10
CA VAL A 52 10.94 -5.73 -1.12
C VAL A 52 11.34 -4.96 0.12
N ILE A 53 11.20 -5.58 1.29
CA ILE A 53 11.74 -5.07 2.55
C ILE A 53 13.00 -5.87 2.86
N THR A 54 14.15 -5.23 2.94
CA THR A 54 15.42 -5.86 3.27
C THR A 54 15.53 -6.19 4.77
N PRO A 55 16.45 -7.07 5.20
CA PRO A 55 16.58 -7.45 6.60
C PRO A 55 16.87 -6.29 7.58
N ASP A 56 17.51 -5.23 7.10
CA ASP A 56 17.76 -3.99 7.84
C ASP A 56 16.57 -3.02 7.85
N GLY A 57 15.43 -3.42 7.26
CA GLY A 57 14.17 -2.69 7.33
C GLY A 57 13.97 -1.65 6.22
N HIS A 58 14.90 -1.54 5.27
CA HIS A 58 14.73 -0.66 4.11
C HIS A 58 13.71 -1.21 3.12
N LEU A 59 12.95 -0.30 2.52
CA LEU A 59 12.01 -0.60 1.46
C LEU A 59 12.65 -0.24 0.12
N LEU A 60 12.77 -1.23 -0.77
CA LEU A 60 13.27 -1.04 -2.12
C LEU A 60 12.18 -1.34 -3.15
N GLY A 61 12.19 -0.59 -4.24
CA GLY A 61 11.26 -0.69 -5.34
C GLY A 61 11.93 -1.13 -6.64
N ARG A 62 11.16 -1.82 -7.48
CA ARG A 62 11.50 -2.16 -8.87
C ARG A 62 10.43 -1.58 -9.78
N CYS A 63 10.85 -0.73 -10.70
CA CYS A 63 9.95 -0.15 -11.69
C CYS A 63 9.76 -1.08 -12.90
N ASP A 64 8.72 -0.82 -13.68
CA ASP A 64 8.52 -1.52 -14.95
C ASP A 64 9.73 -1.35 -15.88
N GLY A 65 10.09 -2.42 -16.60
CA GLY A 65 11.30 -2.49 -17.40
C GLY A 65 12.60 -2.72 -16.62
N GLU A 66 12.60 -2.66 -15.28
CA GLU A 66 13.79 -2.92 -14.48
C GLU A 66 13.88 -4.39 -14.03
N THR A 67 15.11 -4.92 -14.05
CA THR A 67 15.42 -6.29 -13.62
C THR A 67 15.75 -6.41 -12.13
N ALA A 68 16.08 -5.31 -11.46
CA ALA A 68 16.54 -5.31 -10.07
C ALA A 68 15.84 -4.22 -9.26
N PHE A 69 15.74 -4.43 -7.94
CA PHE A 69 15.24 -3.43 -7.00
C PHE A 69 16.30 -2.35 -6.80
N LYS A 70 16.12 -1.19 -7.44
CA LYS A 70 17.09 -0.08 -7.44
C LYS A 70 16.58 1.18 -6.76
N VAL A 71 15.27 1.32 -6.61
CA VAL A 71 14.65 2.54 -6.08
C VAL A 71 14.59 2.43 -4.56
N PHE A 72 15.26 3.33 -3.84
CA PHE A 72 15.10 3.43 -2.39
C PHE A 72 13.79 4.14 -2.06
N LEU A 73 12.91 3.47 -1.32
CA LEU A 73 11.57 3.98 -1.01
C LEU A 73 11.42 4.49 0.42
N GLY A 74 12.38 4.20 1.31
CA GLY A 74 12.38 4.63 2.71
C GLY A 74 12.50 3.46 3.68
N ALA A 75 12.05 3.66 4.92
CA ALA A 75 12.00 2.63 5.95
C ALA A 75 10.61 1.99 6.03
N SER A 76 10.57 0.67 6.23
CA SER A 76 9.31 -0.08 6.38
C SER A 76 8.47 0.36 7.57
N GLU A 77 9.10 0.81 8.66
CA GLU A 77 8.38 1.34 9.84
C GLU A 77 7.66 2.66 9.53
N ASP A 78 8.29 3.53 8.74
CA ASP A 78 7.70 4.80 8.37
C ASP A 78 6.57 4.62 7.34
N LEU A 79 6.65 3.58 6.49
CA LEU A 79 5.53 3.22 5.61
C LEU A 79 4.26 2.91 6.40
N ILE A 80 4.36 2.13 7.49
CA ILE A 80 3.20 1.81 8.34
C ILE A 80 2.63 3.08 8.98
N LYS A 81 3.50 3.97 9.49
CA LYS A 81 3.05 5.27 10.04
C LYS A 81 2.36 6.12 8.98
N ASN A 82 2.89 6.16 7.75
CA ASN A 82 2.31 6.92 6.64
C ASN A 82 0.93 6.37 6.23
N ILE A 83 0.75 5.04 6.21
CA ILE A 83 -0.57 4.41 5.98
C ILE A 83 -1.57 4.85 7.06
N HIS A 84 -1.17 4.84 8.33
CA HIS A 84 -2.04 5.33 9.40
C HIS A 84 -2.29 6.84 9.34
N GLY A 85 -1.32 7.62 8.86
CA GLY A 85 -1.46 9.07 8.67
C GLY A 85 -2.43 9.45 7.56
N VAL A 86 -2.43 8.71 6.44
CA VAL A 86 -3.35 8.96 5.31
C VAL A 86 -4.76 8.42 5.57
N ALA A 87 -4.88 7.36 6.37
CA ALA A 87 -6.16 6.70 6.65
C ALA A 87 -7.30 7.65 7.06
N PRO A 88 -7.16 8.55 8.05
CA PRO A 88 -8.24 9.47 8.41
C PRO A 88 -8.55 10.51 7.33
N VAL A 89 -7.55 10.89 6.53
CA VAL A 89 -7.72 11.88 5.45
C VAL A 89 -8.46 11.28 4.25
N ALA A 90 -8.19 10.02 3.95
CA ALA A 90 -8.87 9.25 2.91
C ALA A 90 -10.19 8.61 3.40
N GLU A 91 -10.58 8.81 4.66
CA GLU A 91 -11.74 8.16 5.28
C GLU A 91 -11.70 6.62 5.12
N LEU A 92 -10.52 6.03 5.31
CA LEU A 92 -10.34 4.58 5.30
C LEU A 92 -10.97 3.95 6.54
N ASP A 93 -11.66 2.84 6.33
CA ASP A 93 -12.18 2.02 7.41
C ASP A 93 -11.19 0.91 7.83
N GLY A 94 -11.61 0.09 8.80
CA GLY A 94 -10.77 -0.95 9.39
C GLY A 94 -10.28 -2.01 8.38
N ASP A 95 -11.11 -2.42 7.41
CA ASP A 95 -10.68 -3.46 6.47
C ASP A 95 -9.74 -2.87 5.42
N GLU A 96 -9.95 -1.62 5.00
CA GLU A 96 -9.07 -0.93 4.04
C GLU A 96 -7.67 -0.68 4.65
N ILE A 97 -7.61 -0.23 5.90
CA ILE A 97 -6.35 -0.11 6.65
C ILE A 97 -5.71 -1.48 6.81
N GLY A 98 -6.50 -2.49 7.21
CA GLY A 98 -6.05 -3.87 7.37
C GLY A 98 -5.49 -4.46 6.08
N TYR A 99 -6.09 -4.17 4.94
CA TYR A 99 -5.63 -4.59 3.61
C TYR A 99 -4.24 -4.01 3.31
N LEU A 100 -4.05 -2.70 3.46
CA LEU A 100 -2.76 -2.04 3.20
C LEU A 100 -1.66 -2.56 4.12
N VAL A 101 -1.92 -2.65 5.43
CA VAL A 101 -0.95 -3.20 6.40
C VAL A 101 -0.67 -4.68 6.10
N GLY A 102 -1.70 -5.44 5.69
CA GLY A 102 -1.58 -6.83 5.25
C GLY A 102 -0.64 -6.99 4.07
N LYS A 103 -0.72 -6.09 3.08
CA LYS A 103 0.22 -6.06 1.94
C LYS A 103 1.65 -5.77 2.36
N VAL A 104 1.88 -4.84 3.28
CA VAL A 104 3.23 -4.59 3.83
C VAL A 104 3.75 -5.84 4.56
N ALA A 105 2.90 -6.53 5.31
CA ALA A 105 3.26 -7.77 5.98
C ALA A 105 3.57 -8.91 4.99
N GLU A 106 2.86 -9.01 3.87
CA GLU A 106 3.18 -9.93 2.78
C GLU A 106 4.59 -9.68 2.21
N ILE A 107 4.93 -8.42 1.92
CA ILE A 107 6.25 -8.04 1.42
C ILE A 107 7.33 -8.44 2.42
N LYS A 108 7.12 -8.16 3.72
CA LYS A 108 8.06 -8.53 4.78
C LYS A 108 8.27 -10.04 4.91
N ARG A 109 7.24 -10.87 4.65
CA ARG A 109 7.35 -12.33 4.71
C ARG A 109 8.18 -12.92 3.57
N ARG A 110 8.18 -12.29 2.39
CA ARG A 110 8.95 -12.75 1.21
C ARG A 110 10.46 -12.55 1.36
N ALA A 111 10.88 -11.70 2.29
CA ALA A 111 12.28 -11.41 2.56
C ALA A 111 12.92 -12.35 3.61
N ARG A 112 12.16 -13.30 4.14
CA ARG A 112 12.63 -14.38 5.01
C ARG A 112 12.93 -15.62 4.19
#